data_AF-A0A6C0CQM0-F1
#
_entry.id   AF-A0A6C0CQM0-F1
#
_cell.length_a   1.000
_cell.length_b   1.000
_cell.length_c   1.000
_cell.angle_alpha   90.00
_cell.angle_beta   90.00
_cell.angle_gamma   90.00
#
_symmetry.space_group_name_H-M   'P 1'
#
loop_
_entity.id
_entity.type
_entity.pdbx_description
1 polymer ?
#
loop_
_entity_poly.entity_id
_entity_poly.type
_entity_poly.pdbx_seq_one_letter_code
_entity_poly.pdbx_strand_id
1 'polypeptide(L)'
;MNIMYSDNFTSQENTNLIWELLNENIKERFSYNIKNNNNKLINKFFIDTINEIKQTQSKYDNNTMEMNKTALLKCINFIEKNIQYIKEPNKKDVFEIRMKKQKNEFDSLMNKKVPQEIDFSDKLDNKPVDKFAVDKTLAERERELQQITQQYTNTDAESWIKNGIKKENDDDKIKIIEEPVKKINPILMDKNINSLQNSKIDKRVTFEITEQKTKPPETNIFLNKLKKKDATEELSKEVDKIKSEISEIKKSIQTMEDNQNKILTLVENVIKTAKNNIN
;
A
#
# COMPACT_ATOMS: atom_id res chain seq x y z
N MET A 1 -30.69 -47.01 -6.79
CA MET A 1 -30.62 -46.22 -5.54
C MET A 1 -29.90 -44.92 -5.90
N ASN A 2 -30.64 -43.84 -6.13
CA ASN A 2 -30.09 -42.55 -6.56
C ASN A 2 -29.53 -41.84 -5.33
N ILE A 3 -28.22 -41.86 -5.14
CA ILE A 3 -27.56 -41.04 -4.13
C ILE A 3 -27.60 -39.61 -4.67
N MET A 4 -28.54 -38.80 -4.19
CA MET A 4 -28.48 -37.36 -4.39
C MET A 4 -27.23 -36.86 -3.66
N TYR A 5 -26.15 -36.64 -4.40
CA TYR A 5 -25.05 -35.83 -3.92
C TYR A 5 -25.63 -34.45 -3.58
N SER A 6 -25.64 -34.12 -2.29
CA SER A 6 -25.81 -32.75 -1.81
C SER A 6 -24.87 -31.87 -2.62
N ASP A 7 -25.44 -30.94 -3.39
CA ASP A 7 -24.68 -30.04 -4.25
C ASP A 7 -23.97 -28.99 -3.37
N ASN A 8 -22.83 -29.39 -2.81
CA ASN A 8 -22.05 -28.64 -1.83
C ASN A 8 -21.69 -27.22 -2.32
N PHE A 9 -21.56 -27.04 -3.63
CA PHE A 9 -21.26 -25.74 -4.24
C PHE A 9 -22.41 -24.74 -4.07
N THR A 10 -23.64 -25.15 -4.31
CA THR A 10 -24.83 -24.27 -4.17
C THR A 10 -25.45 -24.27 -2.78
N SER A 11 -24.76 -24.87 -1.79
CA SER A 11 -25.19 -24.78 -0.40
C SER A 11 -25.23 -23.32 0.05
N GLN A 12 -26.18 -23.00 0.93
CA GLN A 12 -26.33 -21.63 1.45
C GLN A 12 -25.05 -21.16 2.14
N GLU A 13 -24.40 -22.05 2.89
CA GLU A 13 -23.15 -21.78 3.60
C GLU A 13 -22.02 -21.43 2.62
N ASN A 14 -21.79 -22.25 1.60
CA ASN A 14 -20.75 -21.99 0.61
C ASN A 14 -21.06 -20.73 -0.22
N THR A 15 -22.31 -20.54 -0.63
CA THR A 15 -22.73 -19.35 -1.40
C THR A 15 -22.53 -18.08 -0.59
N ASN A 16 -22.86 -18.11 0.71
CA ASN A 16 -22.58 -17.01 1.63
C ASN A 16 -21.08 -16.76 1.74
N LEU A 17 -20.26 -17.80 1.95
CA LEU A 17 -18.81 -17.67 2.04
C LEU A 17 -18.22 -16.99 0.78
N ILE A 18 -18.62 -17.43 -0.41
CA ILE A 18 -18.18 -16.80 -1.68
C ILE A 18 -18.59 -15.32 -1.70
N TRP A 19 -19.81 -15.00 -1.28
CA TRP A 19 -20.29 -13.62 -1.23
C TRP A 19 -19.49 -12.75 -0.24
N GLU A 20 -19.11 -13.30 0.92
CA GLU A 20 -18.29 -12.60 1.90
C GLU A 20 -16.88 -12.34 1.38
N LEU A 21 -16.24 -13.36 0.82
CA LEU A 21 -14.92 -13.24 0.21
C LEU A 21 -14.90 -12.24 -0.94
N LEU A 22 -15.95 -12.24 -1.78
CA LEU A 22 -16.12 -11.25 -2.83
C LEU A 22 -16.21 -9.83 -2.24
N ASN A 23 -17.05 -9.64 -1.22
CA ASN A 23 -17.23 -8.33 -0.59
C ASN A 23 -15.94 -7.83 0.09
N GLU A 24 -15.20 -8.70 0.77
CA GLU A 24 -13.90 -8.36 1.36
C GLU A 24 -12.89 -7.96 0.28
N ASN A 25 -12.77 -8.76 -0.78
CA ASN A 25 -11.83 -8.47 -1.86
C ASN A 25 -12.13 -7.12 -2.55
N ILE A 26 -13.40 -6.84 -2.82
CA ILE A 26 -13.82 -5.58 -3.46
C ILE A 26 -13.66 -4.40 -2.51
N LYS A 27 -13.95 -4.57 -1.21
CA LYS A 27 -13.72 -3.54 -0.19
C LYS A 27 -12.23 -3.20 -0.08
N GLU A 28 -11.35 -4.20 -0.09
CA GLU A 28 -9.91 -3.99 -0.03
C GLU A 28 -9.34 -3.33 -1.28
N ARG A 29 -9.76 -3.79 -2.47
CA ARG A 29 -9.21 -3.31 -3.74
C ARG A 29 -9.77 -1.97 -4.17
N PHE A 30 -11.04 -1.72 -3.90
CA PHE A 30 -11.77 -0.58 -4.47
C PHE A 30 -12.42 0.32 -3.43
N SER A 31 -12.22 0.07 -2.13
CA SER A 31 -12.90 0.82 -1.05
C SER A 31 -14.42 0.83 -1.18
N TYR A 32 -14.99 -0.17 -1.87
CA TYR A 32 -16.41 -0.28 -2.14
C TYR A 32 -17.01 -1.43 -1.34
N ASN A 33 -18.05 -1.14 -0.55
CA ASN A 33 -18.78 -2.14 0.20
C ASN A 33 -20.04 -2.55 -0.58
N ILE A 34 -20.04 -3.77 -1.11
CA ILE A 34 -21.15 -4.32 -1.89
C ILE A 34 -22.36 -4.58 -0.97
N LYS A 35 -22.13 -5.13 0.23
CA LYS A 35 -23.19 -5.44 1.22
C LYS A 35 -23.99 -4.19 1.61
N ASN A 36 -23.34 -3.02 1.71
CA ASN A 36 -24.01 -1.78 2.14
C ASN A 36 -24.71 -1.02 1.00
N ASN A 37 -24.30 -1.24 -0.25
CA ASN A 37 -24.79 -0.46 -1.39
C ASN A 37 -25.91 -1.14 -2.20
N ASN A 38 -26.34 -2.35 -1.82
CA ASN A 38 -27.47 -3.08 -2.43
C ASN A 38 -27.54 -2.97 -3.96
N ASN A 39 -26.40 -3.21 -4.63
CA ASN A 39 -26.32 -3.08 -6.07
C ASN A 39 -27.00 -4.27 -6.76
N LYS A 40 -28.23 -4.06 -7.26
CA LYS A 40 -29.04 -5.08 -7.93
C LYS A 40 -28.33 -5.74 -9.11
N LEU A 41 -27.49 -5.01 -9.84
CA LEU A 41 -26.75 -5.55 -10.98
C LEU A 41 -25.70 -6.57 -10.52
N ILE A 42 -24.94 -6.24 -9.47
CA ILE A 42 -23.92 -7.14 -8.92
C ILE A 42 -24.58 -8.38 -8.31
N ASN A 43 -25.67 -8.20 -7.54
CA ASN A 43 -26.40 -9.32 -6.95
C ASN A 43 -26.94 -10.27 -8.02
N LYS A 44 -27.54 -9.72 -9.08
CA LYS A 44 -28.04 -10.52 -10.21
C LYS A 44 -26.91 -11.27 -10.90
N PHE A 45 -25.82 -10.58 -11.23
CA PHE A 45 -24.66 -11.19 -11.89
C PHE A 45 -24.03 -12.31 -11.06
N PHE A 46 -23.94 -12.13 -9.74
CA PHE A 46 -23.45 -13.16 -8.83
C PHE A 46 -24.31 -14.42 -8.87
N ILE A 47 -25.63 -14.28 -8.71
CA ILE A 47 -26.56 -15.41 -8.76
C ILE A 47 -26.51 -16.10 -10.13
N ASP A 48 -26.48 -15.33 -11.21
CA ASP A 48 -26.37 -15.86 -12.58
C ASP A 48 -25.06 -16.66 -12.75
N THR A 49 -23.94 -16.16 -12.21
CA THR A 49 -22.63 -16.82 -12.26
C THR A 49 -22.61 -18.14 -11.48
N ILE A 50 -23.19 -18.16 -10.27
CA ILE A 50 -23.31 -19.38 -9.46
C ILE A 50 -24.14 -20.43 -10.22
N ASN A 51 -25.26 -20.02 -10.82
CA ASN A 51 -26.10 -20.92 -11.61
C ASN A 51 -25.40 -21.43 -12.88
N GLU A 52 -24.67 -20.57 -13.59
CA GLU A 52 -23.88 -20.96 -14.78
C GLU A 52 -22.82 -22.01 -14.43
N ILE A 53 -22.09 -21.80 -13.33
CA ILE A 53 -21.04 -22.72 -12.88
C ILE A 53 -21.64 -24.05 -12.41
N LYS A 54 -22.78 -24.02 -11.70
CA LYS A 54 -23.54 -25.22 -11.33
C LYS A 54 -23.95 -26.02 -12.57
N GLN A 55 -24.48 -25.36 -13.61
CA GLN A 55 -24.87 -26.02 -14.86
C GLN A 55 -23.68 -26.61 -15.61
N THR A 56 -22.49 -26.03 -15.43
CA THR A 56 -21.25 -26.47 -16.07
C THR A 56 -20.30 -27.21 -15.12
N GLN A 57 -20.80 -27.73 -14.00
CA GLN A 57 -20.02 -28.34 -12.92
C GLN A 57 -19.11 -29.50 -13.37
N SER A 58 -19.52 -30.22 -14.42
CA SER A 58 -18.74 -31.31 -15.01
C SER A 58 -17.41 -30.84 -15.63
N LYS A 59 -17.28 -29.57 -16.02
CA LYS A 59 -16.03 -28.99 -16.53
C LYS A 59 -14.96 -28.80 -15.45
N TYR A 60 -15.37 -28.84 -14.18
CA TYR A 60 -14.51 -28.61 -13.02
C TYR A 60 -14.34 -29.90 -12.20
N ASP A 61 -14.61 -31.07 -12.79
CA ASP A 61 -14.60 -32.36 -12.12
C ASP A 61 -15.49 -32.40 -10.86
N ASN A 62 -16.56 -31.58 -10.82
CA ASN A 62 -17.40 -31.34 -9.66
C ASN A 62 -16.63 -30.88 -8.39
N ASN A 63 -15.44 -30.32 -8.56
CA ASN A 63 -14.63 -29.82 -7.46
C ASN A 63 -15.16 -28.45 -6.99
N THR A 64 -15.76 -28.44 -5.81
CA THR A 64 -16.32 -27.22 -5.19
C THR A 64 -15.29 -26.10 -5.03
N MET A 65 -14.03 -26.42 -4.72
CA MET A 65 -12.98 -25.40 -4.56
C MET A 65 -12.66 -24.70 -5.89
N GLU A 66 -12.53 -25.46 -6.98
CA GLU A 66 -12.27 -24.89 -8.30
C GLU A 66 -13.47 -24.09 -8.84
N MET A 67 -14.69 -24.57 -8.57
CA MET A 67 -15.92 -23.84 -8.86
C MET A 67 -16.00 -22.52 -8.06
N ASN A 68 -15.64 -22.53 -6.77
CA ASN A 68 -15.60 -21.34 -5.91
C ASN A 68 -14.59 -20.31 -6.44
N LYS A 69 -13.36 -20.74 -6.75
CA LYS A 69 -12.31 -19.87 -7.33
C LYS A 69 -12.78 -19.24 -8.63
N THR A 70 -13.40 -20.03 -9.50
CA THR A 70 -13.91 -19.56 -10.80
C THR A 70 -15.05 -18.56 -10.63
N ALA A 71 -15.98 -18.82 -9.70
CA ALA A 71 -17.09 -17.90 -9.39
C ALA A 71 -16.58 -16.56 -8.88
N LEU A 72 -15.64 -16.57 -7.93
CA LEU A 72 -15.00 -15.37 -7.39
C LEU A 72 -14.31 -14.59 -8.50
N LEU A 73 -13.49 -15.25 -9.32
CA LEU A 73 -12.73 -14.59 -10.38
C LEU A 73 -13.64 -13.93 -11.42
N LYS A 74 -14.70 -14.62 -11.86
CA LYS A 74 -15.70 -14.06 -12.79
C LYS A 74 -16.39 -12.84 -12.19
N CYS A 75 -16.82 -12.91 -10.93
CA CYS A 75 -17.48 -11.80 -10.25
C CYS A 75 -16.56 -10.60 -10.04
N ILE A 76 -15.31 -10.82 -9.61
CA ILE A 76 -14.31 -9.76 -9.45
C ILE A 76 -14.06 -9.06 -10.78
N ASN A 77 -13.81 -9.81 -11.86
CA ASN A 77 -13.58 -9.25 -13.19
C ASN A 77 -14.78 -8.44 -13.71
N PHE A 78 -16.00 -8.89 -13.44
CA PHE A 78 -17.21 -8.15 -13.78
C PHE A 78 -17.28 -6.83 -13.01
N ILE A 79 -17.07 -6.88 -11.70
CA ILE A 79 -17.12 -5.69 -10.84
C ILE A 79 -16.02 -4.71 -11.24
N GLU A 80 -14.79 -5.17 -11.46
CA GLU A 80 -13.66 -4.36 -11.91
C GLU A 80 -13.98 -3.56 -13.18
N LYS A 81 -14.60 -4.20 -14.18
CA LYS A 81 -15.00 -3.54 -15.44
C LYS A 81 -16.12 -2.52 -15.25
N ASN A 82 -17.01 -2.74 -14.29
CA ASN A 82 -18.19 -1.90 -14.06
C ASN A 82 -18.00 -0.88 -12.92
N ILE A 83 -16.87 -0.93 -12.22
CA ILE A 83 -16.61 -0.10 -11.03
C ILE A 83 -16.42 1.38 -11.35
N GLN A 84 -15.99 1.72 -12.58
CA GLN A 84 -15.90 3.12 -13.04
C GLN A 84 -17.26 3.84 -13.00
N TYR A 85 -18.37 3.11 -13.07
CA TYR A 85 -19.73 3.67 -12.99
C TYR A 85 -20.29 3.71 -11.55
N ILE A 86 -19.55 3.22 -10.54
CA ILE A 86 -20.06 2.96 -9.18
C ILE A 86 -19.45 3.91 -8.11
N LYS A 87 -18.76 4.97 -8.57
CA LYS A 87 -17.92 5.97 -7.86
C LYS A 87 -16.44 5.63 -8.03
N GLU A 88 -15.71 6.55 -8.65
CA GLU A 88 -14.25 6.59 -8.55
C GLU A 88 -13.88 6.49 -7.06
N PRO A 89 -13.12 5.47 -6.63
CA PRO A 89 -12.48 5.53 -5.33
C PRO A 89 -11.57 6.76 -5.36
N ASN A 90 -11.68 7.62 -4.33
CA ASN A 90 -10.80 8.76 -4.20
C ASN A 90 -9.36 8.21 -4.24
N LYS A 91 -8.55 8.66 -5.21
CA LYS A 91 -7.17 8.16 -5.41
C LYS A 91 -6.34 8.22 -4.12
N LYS A 92 -6.72 9.12 -3.22
CA LYS A 92 -6.16 9.27 -1.87
C LYS A 92 -6.39 8.04 -0.98
N ASP A 93 -7.58 7.46 -0.99
CA ASP A 93 -7.93 6.32 -0.12
C ASP A 93 -7.19 5.05 -0.55
N VAL A 94 -7.08 4.83 -1.87
CA VAL A 94 -6.31 3.69 -2.44
C VAL A 94 -4.82 3.83 -2.10
N PHE A 95 -4.29 5.05 -2.16
CA PHE A 95 -2.91 5.32 -1.77
C PHE A 95 -2.69 5.06 -0.27
N GLU A 96 -3.56 5.58 0.60
CA GLU A 96 -3.45 5.40 2.05
C GLU A 96 -3.52 3.93 2.47
N ILE A 97 -4.38 3.13 1.84
CA ILE A 97 -4.47 1.68 2.10
C ILE A 97 -3.16 0.97 1.70
N ARG A 98 -2.62 1.26 0.51
CA ARG A 98 -1.33 0.67 0.08
C ARG A 98 -0.18 1.09 0.99
N MET A 99 -0.15 2.35 1.40
CA MET A 99 0.87 2.90 2.28
C MET A 99 0.80 2.23 3.66
N LYS A 100 -0.41 2.05 4.20
CA LYS A 100 -0.65 1.33 5.46
C LYS A 100 -0.23 -0.15 5.37
N LYS A 101 -0.48 -0.81 4.24
CA LYS A 101 -0.02 -2.19 4.02
C LYS A 101 1.50 -2.28 4.03
N GLN A 102 2.18 -1.44 3.24
CA GLN A 102 3.65 -1.42 3.19
C GLN A 102 4.25 -1.08 4.56
N LYS A 103 3.64 -0.15 5.30
CA LYS A 103 4.03 0.19 6.66
C LYS A 103 3.89 -1.00 7.61
N ASN A 104 2.76 -1.69 7.59
CA ASN A 104 2.53 -2.86 8.46
C ASN A 104 3.49 -4.01 8.12
N GLU A 105 3.77 -4.24 6.84
CA GLU A 105 4.71 -5.27 6.37
C GLU A 105 6.14 -4.93 6.80
N PHE A 106 6.55 -3.67 6.64
CA PHE A 106 7.81 -3.16 7.15
C PHE A 106 7.93 -3.27 8.67
N ASP A 107 6.91 -2.84 9.42
CA ASP A 107 6.88 -2.89 10.88
C ASP A 107 6.92 -4.34 11.39
N SER A 108 6.31 -5.29 10.67
CA SER A 108 6.39 -6.73 10.96
C SER A 108 7.80 -7.29 10.75
N LEU A 109 8.50 -6.85 9.72
CA LEU A 109 9.87 -7.26 9.43
C LEU A 109 10.88 -6.65 10.41
N MET A 110 10.71 -5.38 10.77
CA MET A 110 11.60 -4.66 11.68
C MET A 110 11.43 -5.07 13.14
N ASN A 111 10.20 -5.40 13.56
CA ASN A 111 9.92 -5.83 14.94
C ASN A 111 9.94 -7.34 15.11
N LYS A 112 10.45 -8.10 14.14
CA LYS A 112 10.61 -9.53 14.31
C LYS A 112 11.63 -9.75 15.44
N LYS A 113 11.21 -10.41 16.51
CA LYS A 113 12.08 -10.72 17.65
C LYS A 113 13.34 -11.39 17.11
N VAL A 114 14.49 -10.81 17.43
CA VAL A 114 15.78 -11.42 17.11
C VAL A 114 15.78 -12.82 17.74
N PRO A 115 16.01 -13.89 16.96
CA PRO A 115 16.07 -15.23 17.52
C PRO A 115 17.19 -15.25 18.57
N GLN A 116 16.85 -15.70 19.79
CA GLN A 116 17.81 -15.80 20.90
C GLN A 116 18.92 -16.82 20.60
N GLU A 117 18.60 -17.81 19.77
CA GLU A 117 19.52 -18.85 19.33
C GLU A 117 19.32 -19.12 17.84
N ILE A 118 20.44 -19.18 17.11
CA ILE A 118 20.46 -19.62 15.73
C ILE A 118 21.17 -20.97 15.70
N ASP A 119 20.45 -21.99 15.23
CA ASP A 119 20.97 -23.34 15.05
C ASP A 119 21.50 -23.49 13.62
N PHE A 120 22.82 -23.64 13.49
CA PHE A 120 23.50 -23.91 12.21
C PHE A 120 23.68 -25.41 11.95
N SER A 121 23.06 -26.27 12.76
CA SER A 121 23.10 -27.71 12.52
C SER A 121 22.32 -28.03 11.26
N ASP A 122 22.95 -28.73 10.33
CA ASP A 122 22.25 -29.28 9.17
C ASP A 122 21.17 -30.23 9.69
N LYS A 123 19.91 -29.82 9.59
CA LYS A 123 18.79 -30.69 9.92
C LYS A 123 18.80 -31.81 8.90
N LEU A 124 18.98 -33.04 9.37
CA LEU A 124 19.05 -34.25 8.55
C LEU A 124 17.81 -34.47 7.66
N ASP A 125 16.72 -33.75 7.93
CA ASP A 125 15.49 -33.74 7.13
C ASP A 125 15.49 -32.76 5.95
N ASN A 126 16.55 -31.97 5.77
CA ASN A 126 16.69 -31.13 4.60
C ASN A 126 16.95 -32.05 3.40
N LYS A 127 15.92 -32.22 2.56
CA LYS A 127 16.06 -32.88 1.26
C LYS A 127 17.27 -32.28 0.53
N PRO A 128 18.09 -33.09 -0.14
CA PRO A 128 19.23 -32.58 -0.89
C PRO A 128 18.74 -31.47 -1.81
N VAL A 129 19.39 -30.30 -1.70
CA VAL A 129 19.09 -29.14 -2.53
C VAL A 129 19.16 -29.61 -3.98
N ASP A 130 18.05 -29.42 -4.71
CA ASP A 130 17.99 -29.79 -6.11
C ASP A 130 19.01 -28.93 -6.86
N LYS A 131 20.13 -29.55 -7.23
CA LYS A 131 21.21 -28.89 -7.97
C LYS A 131 20.68 -28.24 -9.25
N PHE A 132 19.68 -28.86 -9.88
CA PHE A 132 19.07 -28.34 -11.10
C PHE A 132 18.31 -27.04 -10.86
N ALA A 133 17.63 -26.91 -9.71
CA ALA A 133 16.94 -25.69 -9.33
C ALA A 133 17.92 -24.55 -9.00
N VAL A 134 19.05 -24.87 -8.36
CA VAL A 134 20.11 -23.89 -8.06
C VAL A 134 20.78 -23.42 -9.34
N ASP A 135 21.20 -24.34 -10.20
CA ASP A 135 21.88 -24.01 -11.46
C ASP A 135 20.97 -23.20 -12.39
N LYS A 136 19.67 -23.55 -12.45
CA LYS A 136 18.67 -22.77 -13.19
C LYS A 136 18.52 -21.36 -12.63
N THR A 137 18.41 -21.23 -11.30
CA THR A 137 18.28 -19.93 -10.63
C THR A 137 19.53 -19.07 -10.84
N LEU A 138 20.72 -19.68 -10.81
CA LEU A 138 21.99 -19.00 -11.03
C LEU A 138 22.11 -18.51 -12.48
N ALA A 139 21.77 -19.36 -13.45
CA ALA A 139 21.77 -19.00 -14.86
C ALA A 139 20.74 -17.90 -15.19
N GLU A 140 19.58 -17.90 -14.52
CA GLU A 140 18.56 -16.88 -14.69
C GLU A 140 19.00 -15.54 -14.08
N ARG A 141 19.60 -15.57 -12.88
CA ARG A 141 20.24 -14.40 -12.23
C ARG A 141 21.38 -13.82 -13.07
N GLU A 142 22.21 -14.67 -13.66
CA GLU A 142 23.31 -14.24 -14.53
C GLU A 142 22.78 -13.60 -15.81
N ARG A 143 21.75 -14.18 -16.43
CA ARG A 143 21.09 -13.60 -17.61
C ARG A 143 20.47 -12.24 -17.28
N GLU A 144 19.78 -12.12 -16.15
CA GLU A 144 19.19 -10.86 -15.69
C GLU A 144 20.27 -9.80 -15.48
N LEU A 145 21.37 -10.13 -14.80
CA LEU A 145 22.52 -9.24 -14.61
C LEU A 145 23.16 -8.83 -15.94
N GLN A 146 23.31 -9.76 -16.88
CA GLN A 146 23.80 -9.45 -18.23
C GLN A 146 22.85 -8.52 -18.99
N GLN A 147 21.54 -8.71 -18.88
CA GLN A 147 20.55 -7.81 -19.48
C GLN A 147 20.59 -6.41 -18.86
N ILE A 148 20.64 -6.33 -17.53
CA ILE A 148 20.77 -5.07 -16.80
C ILE A 148 22.05 -4.35 -17.23
N THR A 149 23.20 -5.02 -17.19
CA THR A 149 24.48 -4.42 -17.60
C THR A 149 24.58 -4.05 -19.07
N GLN A 150 23.88 -4.77 -19.98
CA GLN A 150 23.78 -4.36 -21.39
C GLN A 150 22.93 -3.11 -21.59
N GLN A 151 21.88 -2.93 -20.78
CA GLN A 151 21.04 -1.73 -20.80
C GLN A 151 21.78 -0.49 -20.27
N TYR A 152 22.74 -0.68 -19.35
CA TYR A 152 23.64 0.39 -18.90
C TYR A 152 24.88 0.46 -19.78
N THR A 153 24.77 1.10 -20.94
CA THR A 153 25.97 1.56 -21.66
C THR A 153 26.66 2.63 -20.80
N ASN A 154 28.00 2.56 -20.68
CA ASN A 154 28.83 3.46 -19.85
C ASN A 154 28.58 4.98 -20.05
N THR A 155 27.88 5.36 -21.13
CA THR A 155 27.50 6.73 -21.46
C THR A 155 26.51 7.36 -20.48
N ASP A 156 25.60 6.60 -19.87
CA ASP A 156 24.61 7.17 -18.93
C ASP A 156 25.18 7.39 -17.52
N ALA A 157 26.12 6.55 -17.10
CA ALA A 157 26.86 6.77 -15.86
C ALA A 157 27.81 7.97 -15.99
N GLU A 158 28.51 8.10 -17.13
CA GLU A 158 29.34 9.27 -17.41
C GLU A 158 28.52 10.57 -17.48
N SER A 159 27.32 10.53 -18.06
CA SER A 159 26.46 11.71 -18.15
C SER A 159 25.87 12.09 -16.77
N TRP A 160 25.57 11.11 -15.90
CA TRP A 160 25.21 11.36 -14.51
C TRP A 160 26.35 11.98 -13.70
N ILE A 161 27.57 11.48 -13.84
CA ILE A 161 28.76 12.03 -13.18
C ILE A 161 29.06 13.44 -13.69
N LYS A 162 28.96 13.67 -15.00
CA LYS A 162 29.26 14.98 -15.63
C LYS A 162 28.15 16.02 -15.38
N ASN A 163 26.88 15.63 -15.34
CA ASN A 163 25.76 16.57 -15.14
C ASN A 163 25.37 16.78 -13.67
N GLY A 164 25.77 15.89 -12.76
CA GLY A 164 25.58 16.07 -11.31
C GLY A 164 26.49 17.14 -10.69
N ILE A 165 27.53 17.57 -11.42
CA ILE A 165 28.49 18.61 -11.00
C ILE A 165 28.24 19.88 -11.83
N LYS A 166 27.05 20.45 -11.69
CA LYS A 166 26.84 21.89 -11.95
C LYS A 166 26.79 22.60 -10.61
N LYS A 167 27.93 22.68 -9.95
CA LYS A 167 28.18 23.73 -8.96
C LYS A 167 29.09 24.75 -9.64
N GLU A 168 28.59 25.96 -9.72
CA GLU A 168 29.39 27.17 -9.95
C GLU A 168 30.46 27.22 -8.86
N ASN A 169 31.65 26.75 -9.19
CA ASN A 169 32.97 27.01 -8.61
C ASN A 169 33.86 25.82 -8.97
N ASP A 170 34.57 26.01 -10.08
CA ASP A 170 35.70 25.22 -10.55
C ASP A 170 36.72 25.06 -9.42
N ASP A 171 37.05 23.80 -9.05
CA ASP A 171 38.43 23.36 -8.75
C ASP A 171 38.56 21.94 -8.18
N ASP A 172 37.48 21.20 -7.90
CA ASP A 172 37.61 19.80 -7.45
C ASP A 172 37.54 18.81 -8.62
N LYS A 173 38.62 18.75 -9.41
CA LYS A 173 38.88 17.61 -10.31
C LYS A 173 39.10 16.36 -9.45
N ILE A 174 38.06 15.55 -9.27
CA ILE A 174 38.18 14.21 -8.69
C ILE A 174 39.12 13.40 -9.60
N LYS A 175 40.37 13.19 -9.16
CA LYS A 175 41.31 12.28 -9.82
C LYS A 175 40.90 10.85 -9.47
N ILE A 176 40.52 10.07 -10.47
CA ILE A 176 40.42 8.62 -10.34
C ILE A 176 41.85 8.12 -10.13
N ILE A 177 42.16 7.68 -8.91
CA ILE A 177 43.42 7.02 -8.63
C ILE A 177 43.26 5.58 -9.14
N GLU A 178 43.85 5.29 -10.30
CA GLU A 178 44.08 3.93 -10.80
C GLU A 178 45.18 3.26 -9.96
N GLU A 179 44.94 3.08 -8.66
CA GLU A 179 45.80 2.19 -7.88
C GLU A 179 45.37 0.75 -8.17
N PRO A 180 46.30 -0.12 -8.64
CA PRO A 180 45.96 -1.51 -8.87
C PRO A 180 45.55 -2.14 -7.54
N VAL A 181 44.31 -2.67 -7.51
CA VAL A 181 43.75 -3.44 -6.40
C VAL A 181 44.83 -4.39 -5.87
N LYS A 182 45.25 -4.20 -4.61
CA LYS A 182 46.16 -5.12 -3.92
C LYS A 182 45.65 -6.54 -4.16
N LYS A 183 46.47 -7.38 -4.79
CA LYS A 183 46.19 -8.81 -4.99
C LYS A 183 45.68 -9.39 -3.68
N ILE A 184 44.40 -9.74 -3.65
CA ILE A 184 43.78 -10.43 -2.52
C ILE A 184 44.35 -11.86 -2.59
N ASN A 185 45.26 -12.18 -1.68
CA ASN A 185 45.74 -13.54 -1.55
C ASN A 185 44.58 -14.41 -1.03
N PRO A 186 44.30 -15.56 -1.65
CA PRO A 186 43.27 -16.47 -1.14
C PRO A 186 43.65 -16.93 0.26
N ILE A 187 42.69 -16.85 1.19
CA ILE A 187 42.82 -17.46 2.50
C ILE A 187 42.84 -18.97 2.28
N LEU A 188 43.99 -19.60 2.57
CA LEU A 188 44.11 -21.06 2.56
C LEU A 188 43.27 -21.58 3.74
N MET A 189 42.17 -22.29 3.44
CA MET A 189 41.49 -23.09 4.45
C MET A 189 42.41 -24.25 4.84
N ASP A 190 42.82 -24.30 6.11
CA ASP A 190 43.62 -25.39 6.64
C ASP A 190 42.89 -26.73 6.45
N LYS A 191 43.53 -27.64 5.71
CA LYS A 191 43.07 -29.02 5.44
C LYS A 191 43.17 -29.95 6.66
N ASN A 192 43.06 -29.41 7.88
CA ASN A 192 43.07 -30.19 9.12
C ASN A 192 41.64 -30.41 9.68
N ILE A 193 40.65 -30.55 8.79
CA ILE A 193 39.27 -30.97 9.15
C ILE A 193 39.10 -32.48 8.91
N ASN A 194 40.09 -33.29 9.27
CA ASN A 194 39.97 -34.76 9.22
C ASN A 194 40.15 -35.43 10.60
N SER A 195 40.22 -34.67 11.70
CA SER A 195 40.34 -35.21 13.07
C SER A 195 39.16 -34.95 14.00
N LEU A 196 38.07 -34.31 13.54
CA LEU A 196 36.82 -34.17 14.30
C LEU A 196 35.64 -34.80 13.54
N GLN A 197 35.70 -36.11 13.29
CA GLN A 197 34.59 -36.81 12.64
C GLN A 197 33.60 -37.47 13.62
N ASN A 198 33.68 -37.22 14.94
CA ASN A 198 32.79 -37.88 15.92
C ASN A 198 32.34 -37.03 17.13
N SER A 199 32.33 -35.71 17.04
CA SER A 199 31.58 -34.89 17.99
C SER A 199 30.53 -34.09 17.23
N LYS A 200 29.25 -34.42 17.44
CA LYS A 200 28.12 -33.52 17.16
C LYS A 200 28.31 -32.26 18.00
N ILE A 201 29.10 -31.33 17.51
CA ILE A 201 29.17 -29.99 18.06
C ILE A 201 27.95 -29.30 17.47
N ASP A 202 26.88 -29.22 18.26
CA ASP A 202 25.74 -28.36 18.00
C ASP A 202 26.29 -26.94 17.84
N LYS A 203 26.40 -26.47 16.58
CA LYS A 203 26.89 -25.12 16.27
C LYS A 203 25.78 -24.13 16.59
N ARG A 204 25.61 -23.81 17.86
CA ARG A 204 24.65 -22.81 18.33
C ARG A 204 25.38 -21.51 18.60
N VAL A 205 24.83 -20.41 18.11
CA VAL A 205 25.26 -19.07 18.46
C VAL A 205 24.18 -18.48 19.35
N THR A 206 24.52 -18.26 20.62
CA THR A 206 23.66 -17.59 21.60
C THR A 206 24.08 -16.13 21.68
N PHE A 207 23.13 -15.21 21.50
CA PHE A 207 23.41 -13.79 21.72
C PHE A 207 23.08 -13.46 23.18
N GLU A 208 24.03 -12.86 23.91
CA GLU A 208 23.74 -12.24 25.20
C GLU A 208 22.90 -10.98 24.99
N ILE A 209 21.57 -11.13 25.01
CA ILE A 209 20.66 -10.00 24.95
C ILE A 209 20.52 -9.46 26.37
N THR A 210 21.37 -8.52 26.77
CA THR A 210 21.00 -7.61 27.86
C THR A 210 19.77 -6.83 27.39
N GLU A 211 18.63 -7.04 28.04
CA GLU A 211 17.43 -6.19 27.91
C GLU A 211 17.73 -4.78 28.43
N GLN A 212 18.57 -4.04 27.72
CA GLN A 212 18.63 -2.61 27.91
C GLN A 212 17.30 -2.07 27.37
N LYS A 213 16.48 -1.52 28.28
CA LYS A 213 15.46 -0.51 27.96
C LYS A 213 16.15 0.75 27.42
N THR A 214 16.98 0.63 26.39
CA THR A 214 17.48 1.77 25.65
C THR A 214 16.33 2.27 24.80
N LYS A 215 15.97 3.54 25.04
CA LYS A 215 15.11 4.33 24.18
C LYS A 215 15.40 4.00 22.70
N PRO A 216 14.38 3.90 21.85
CA PRO A 216 14.58 3.59 20.44
C PRO A 216 15.66 4.51 19.86
N PRO A 217 16.55 3.98 19.00
CA PRO A 217 17.63 4.75 18.41
C PRO A 217 17.08 6.01 17.74
N GLU A 218 17.89 7.07 17.69
CA GLU A 218 17.56 8.42 17.21
C GLU A 218 17.18 8.51 15.70
N THR A 219 16.59 7.47 15.12
CA THR A 219 15.93 7.49 13.81
C THR A 219 14.73 8.46 13.78
N ASN A 220 14.24 8.89 14.95
CA ASN A 220 13.23 9.94 15.09
C ASN A 220 13.69 11.32 14.61
N ILE A 221 15.00 11.61 14.52
CA ILE A 221 15.46 12.94 14.08
C ILE A 221 15.26 13.12 12.57
N PHE A 222 15.52 12.07 11.78
CA PHE A 222 15.32 12.09 10.34
C PHE A 222 13.83 12.07 9.98
N LEU A 223 13.04 11.25 10.68
CA LEU A 223 11.60 11.16 10.46
C LEU A 223 10.83 12.40 10.93
N ASN A 224 11.28 13.09 11.98
CA ASN A 224 10.67 14.36 12.40
C ASN A 224 10.90 15.49 11.38
N LYS A 225 11.99 15.45 10.60
CA LYS A 225 12.20 16.37 9.47
C LYS A 225 11.35 16.03 8.24
N LEU A 226 10.87 14.79 8.14
CA LEU A 226 10.00 14.29 7.07
C LEU A 226 8.50 14.35 7.41
N LYS A 227 8.14 14.65 8.66
CA LYS A 227 6.79 15.06 9.02
C LYS A 227 6.52 16.40 8.34
N LYS A 228 6.04 16.36 7.10
CA LYS A 228 5.33 17.48 6.50
C LYS A 228 4.29 17.90 7.54
N LYS A 229 4.29 19.17 7.93
CA LYS A 229 3.17 19.76 8.69
C LYS A 229 1.89 19.22 8.06
N ASP A 230 1.04 18.59 8.87
CA ASP A 230 -0.22 18.05 8.37
C ASP A 230 -0.96 19.20 7.68
N ALA A 231 -0.97 19.20 6.35
CA ALA A 231 -1.60 20.25 5.56
C ALA A 231 -3.08 20.41 5.95
N THR A 232 -3.67 19.35 6.47
CA THR A 232 -5.01 19.29 7.06
C THR A 232 -5.19 20.20 8.27
N GLU A 233 -4.18 20.35 9.13
CA GLU A 233 -4.27 21.20 10.33
C GLU A 233 -4.12 22.70 9.96
N GLU A 234 -3.25 22.99 8.99
CA GLU A 234 -3.06 24.35 8.46
C GLU A 234 -4.31 24.81 7.67
N LEU A 235 -4.86 23.93 6.83
CA LEU A 235 -6.14 24.15 6.15
C LEU A 235 -7.30 24.30 7.14
N SER A 236 -7.33 23.55 8.25
CA SER A 236 -8.38 23.69 9.27
C SER A 236 -8.35 25.07 9.92
N LYS A 237 -7.16 25.57 10.28
CA LYS A 237 -6.99 26.90 10.88
C LYS A 237 -7.39 28.01 9.91
N GLU A 238 -7.07 27.85 8.64
CA GLU A 238 -7.43 28.81 7.59
C GLU A 238 -8.95 28.83 7.32
N VAL A 239 -9.60 27.65 7.32
CA VAL A 239 -11.06 27.54 7.23
C VAL A 239 -11.77 28.17 8.43
N ASP A 240 -11.24 27.98 9.64
CA ASP A 240 -11.82 28.59 10.84
C ASP A 240 -11.67 30.12 10.84
N LYS A 241 -10.54 30.63 10.35
CA LYS A 241 -10.34 32.07 10.15
C LYS A 241 -11.34 32.64 9.13
N ILE A 242 -11.50 31.99 7.97
CA ILE A 242 -12.46 32.40 6.93
C ILE A 242 -13.90 32.40 7.48
N LYS A 243 -14.28 31.38 8.28
CA LYS A 243 -15.61 31.35 8.92
C LYS A 243 -15.83 32.50 9.88
N SER A 244 -14.79 32.91 10.62
CA SER A 244 -14.86 34.07 11.52
C SER A 244 -15.09 35.35 10.72
N GLU A 245 -14.31 35.58 9.66
CA GLU A 245 -14.43 36.75 8.80
C GLU A 245 -15.80 36.82 8.10
N ILE A 246 -16.33 35.69 7.61
CA ILE A 246 -17.69 35.61 7.03
C ILE A 246 -18.75 35.98 8.06
N SER A 247 -18.58 35.56 9.32
CA SER A 247 -19.53 35.87 10.40
C SER A 247 -19.55 37.36 10.73
N GLU A 248 -18.39 38.03 10.69
CA GLU A 248 -18.28 39.48 10.88
C GLU A 248 -18.91 40.25 9.71
N ILE A 249 -18.63 39.85 8.46
CA ILE A 249 -19.24 40.45 7.27
C ILE A 249 -20.76 40.34 7.34
N LYS A 250 -21.28 39.18 7.74
CA LYS A 250 -22.73 38.97 7.87
C LYS A 250 -23.36 39.91 8.90
N LYS A 251 -22.70 40.14 10.04
CA LYS A 251 -23.15 41.13 11.03
C LYS A 251 -23.13 42.55 10.46
N SER A 252 -22.08 42.90 9.73
CA SER A 252 -21.98 44.23 9.10
C SER A 252 -23.09 44.45 8.08
N ILE A 253 -23.41 43.45 7.24
CA ILE A 253 -24.50 43.52 6.27
C ILE A 253 -25.85 43.69 6.98
N GLN A 254 -26.12 42.92 8.03
CA GLN A 254 -27.35 43.06 8.80
C GLN A 254 -27.52 44.47 9.37
N THR A 255 -26.44 45.03 9.93
CA THR A 255 -26.45 46.38 10.49
C THR A 255 -26.72 47.43 9.40
N MET A 256 -26.20 47.21 8.19
CA MET A 256 -26.45 48.08 7.04
C MET A 256 -27.90 48.00 6.56
N GLU A 257 -28.49 46.81 6.48
CA GLU A 257 -29.92 46.63 6.15
C GLU A 257 -30.81 47.34 7.17
N ASP A 258 -30.53 47.19 8.47
CA ASP A 258 -31.29 47.85 9.53
C ASP A 258 -31.23 49.38 9.40
N ASN A 259 -30.05 49.92 9.05
CA ASN A 259 -29.88 51.35 8.82
C ASN A 259 -30.62 51.83 7.57
N GLN A 260 -30.59 51.06 6.47
CA GLN A 260 -31.34 51.37 5.26
C GLN A 260 -32.85 51.39 5.52
N ASN A 261 -33.38 50.42 6.28
CA ASN A 261 -34.79 50.38 6.67
C ASN A 261 -35.20 51.60 7.52
N LYS A 262 -34.34 52.05 8.43
CA LYS A 262 -34.57 53.28 9.20
C LYS A 262 -34.59 54.52 8.32
N ILE A 263 -33.63 54.64 7.40
CA ILE A 263 -33.58 55.77 6.46
C ILE A 263 -34.83 55.79 5.59
N LEU A 264 -35.25 54.64 5.05
CA LEU A 264 -36.46 54.53 4.25
C LEU A 264 -37.69 55.04 5.02
N THR A 265 -37.84 54.59 6.28
CA THR A 265 -38.92 55.01 7.17
C THR A 265 -38.92 56.53 7.42
N LEU A 266 -37.74 57.11 7.66
CA LEU A 266 -37.59 58.55 7.87
C LEU A 266 -37.95 59.34 6.61
N VAL A 267 -37.47 58.91 5.44
CA VAL A 267 -37.77 59.53 4.15
C VAL A 267 -39.28 59.46 3.85
N GLU A 268 -39.91 58.31 4.08
CA GLU A 268 -41.37 58.17 3.92
C GLU A 268 -42.15 59.14 4.81
N ASN A 269 -41.74 59.30 6.06
CA ASN A 269 -42.37 60.23 6.99
C ASN A 269 -42.20 61.69 6.53
N VAL A 270 -41.01 62.09 6.09
CA VAL A 270 -40.76 63.43 5.53
C VAL A 270 -41.63 63.69 4.31
N ILE A 271 -41.75 62.72 3.39
CA ILE A 271 -42.60 62.83 2.20
C ILE A 271 -44.08 63.00 2.60
N LYS A 272 -44.57 62.25 3.60
CA LYS A 272 -45.94 62.39 4.11
C LYS A 272 -46.18 63.78 4.70
N THR A 273 -45.27 64.28 5.54
CA THR A 273 -45.38 65.62 6.13
C THR A 273 -45.34 66.72 5.07
N ALA A 274 -44.46 66.60 4.07
CA ALA A 274 -44.38 67.57 2.96
C ALA A 274 -45.68 67.59 2.14
N LYS A 275 -46.28 66.43 1.84
CA LYS A 275 -47.57 66.35 1.13
C LYS A 275 -48.72 66.98 1.92
N ASN A 276 -48.73 66.84 3.24
CA ASN A 276 -49.78 67.42 4.09
C ASN A 276 -49.66 68.94 4.25
N ASN A 277 -48.48 69.53 4.01
CA ASN A 277 -48.25 70.99 4.08
C ASN A 277 -48.47 71.72 2.75
N ILE A 278 -48.78 71.01 1.66
CA ILE A 278 -48.98 71.56 0.31
C ILE A 278 -50.49 71.59 -0.07
N ASN A 279 -51.36 71.05 0.78
CA ASN A 279 -52.83 71.22 0.71
C ASN A 279 -53.32 72.15 1.83
#